data_AF-A0A661BYX8-F1
#
_entry.id   AF-A0A661BYX8-F1
#
_cell.length_a   1.000
_cell.length_b   1.000
_cell.length_c   1.000
_cell.angle_alpha   90.00
_cell.angle_beta   90.00
_cell.angle_gamma   90.00
#
_symmetry.space_group_name_H-M   'P 1'
#
loop_
_entity.id
_entity.type
_entity.pdbx_description
1 polymer ?
#
loop_
_entity_poly.entity_id
_entity_poly.type
_entity_poly.pdbx_seq_one_letter_code
_entity_poly.pdbx_strand_id
1 'polypeptide(L)'
;MACQHPGKVLLQQYLEPQKLSQNRLARAIKVPPRRINEIIHEKRGITADTAVRLAIYFGGSATYWLHLQSEFEIAKVKQNITIQLSTIQVPLSEPNQPADKATSNTKKSKNDVKRRIMR
;
A
#
# COMPACT_ATOMS: atom_id res chain seq x y z
N MET A 1 6.26 0.61 -19.56
CA MET A 1 7.39 0.66 -18.62
C MET A 1 7.47 -0.69 -17.92
N ALA A 2 8.62 -1.35 -17.92
CA ALA A 2 8.76 -2.67 -17.32
C ALA A 2 8.73 -2.53 -15.79
N CYS A 3 7.76 -3.17 -15.14
CA CYS A 3 7.68 -3.26 -13.69
C CYS A 3 8.82 -4.15 -13.20
N GLN A 4 9.91 -3.53 -12.76
CA GLN A 4 11.14 -4.24 -12.41
C GLN A 4 11.08 -4.73 -10.95
N HIS A 5 11.57 -5.94 -10.69
CA HIS A 5 11.64 -6.45 -9.32
C HIS A 5 12.49 -5.51 -8.44
N PRO A 6 12.05 -5.15 -7.22
CA PRO A 6 12.76 -4.18 -6.37
C PRO A 6 14.20 -4.60 -6.03
N GLY A 7 14.48 -5.91 -6.01
CA GLY A 7 15.85 -6.42 -5.87
C GLY A 7 16.80 -6.06 -7.00
N LYS A 8 16.31 -5.94 -8.24
CA LYS A 8 17.12 -5.45 -9.37
C LYS A 8 17.38 -3.96 -9.25
N VAL A 9 16.39 -3.19 -8.82
CA VAL A 9 16.54 -1.76 -8.51
C VAL A 9 17.59 -1.55 -7.42
N LEU A 10 17.52 -2.33 -6.34
CA LEU A 10 18.52 -2.32 -5.27
C LEU A 10 19.93 -2.62 -5.79
N LEU A 11 20.07 -3.60 -6.68
CA LEU A 11 21.36 -3.94 -7.28
C LEU A 11 21.91 -2.81 -8.16
N GLN A 12 21.14 -2.41 -9.17
CA GLN A 12 21.59 -1.53 -10.25
C GLN A 12 21.72 -0.07 -9.84
N GLN A 13 20.83 0.41 -8.96
CA GLN A 13 20.78 1.83 -8.61
C GLN A 13 21.50 2.16 -7.29
N TYR A 14 21.75 1.17 -6.44
CA TYR A 14 22.34 1.41 -5.11
C TYR A 14 23.64 0.65 -4.90
N LEU A 15 23.66 -0.68 -5.13
CA LEU A 15 24.84 -1.50 -4.87
C LEU A 15 25.95 -1.28 -5.90
N GLU A 16 25.63 -1.35 -7.19
CA GLU A 16 26.60 -1.20 -8.28
C GLU A 16 27.27 0.19 -8.31
N PRO A 17 26.54 1.33 -8.23
CA PRO A 17 27.15 2.65 -8.28
C PRO A 17 28.06 2.92 -7.08
N GLN A 18 27.76 2.33 -5.92
CA GLN A 18 28.56 2.48 -4.70
C GLN A 18 29.64 1.39 -4.55
N LYS A 19 29.77 0.48 -5.52
CA LYS A 19 30.65 -0.71 -5.44
C LYS A 19 30.46 -1.49 -4.12
N LEU A 20 29.22 -1.56 -3.65
CA LEU A 20 28.85 -2.14 -2.37
C LEU A 20 28.47 -3.61 -2.58
N SER A 21 29.10 -4.52 -1.83
CA SER A 21 28.75 -5.94 -1.89
C SER A 21 27.49 -6.26 -1.07
N GLN A 22 26.73 -7.28 -1.49
CA GLN A 22 25.54 -7.75 -0.79
C GLN A 22 25.82 -8.08 0.68
N ASN A 23 26.95 -8.75 0.94
CA ASN A 23 27.39 -9.10 2.29
C ASN A 23 27.69 -7.86 3.13
N ARG A 24 28.28 -6.82 2.54
CA ARG A 24 28.56 -5.56 3.25
C ARG A 24 27.27 -4.83 3.59
N LEU A 25 26.32 -4.74 2.64
CA LEU A 25 24.99 -4.17 2.90
C LEU A 25 24.29 -4.94 4.02
N ALA A 26 24.22 -6.27 3.93
CA ALA A 26 23.53 -7.10 4.91
C ALA A 26 24.05 -6.90 6.34
N ARG A 27 25.38 -6.83 6.50
CA ARG A 27 26.01 -6.51 7.78
C ARG A 27 25.66 -5.10 8.26
N ALA A 28 25.70 -4.11 7.37
CA ALA A 28 25.41 -2.73 7.73
C ALA A 28 23.96 -2.54 8.22
N ILE A 29 23.00 -3.21 7.58
CA ILE A 29 21.58 -3.11 7.97
C ILE A 29 21.14 -4.21 8.96
N LYS A 30 22.10 -4.97 9.50
CA LYS A 30 21.90 -6.00 10.53
C LYS A 30 20.87 -7.07 10.13
N VAL A 31 21.02 -7.61 8.92
CA VAL A 31 20.21 -8.75 8.43
C VAL A 31 21.09 -9.88 7.92
N PRO A 32 20.61 -11.14 7.88
CA PRO A 32 21.36 -12.23 7.29
C PRO A 32 21.69 -11.96 5.80
N PRO A 33 22.93 -12.21 5.33
CA PRO A 33 23.30 -11.99 3.93
C PRO A 33 22.42 -12.73 2.92
N ARG A 34 21.94 -13.92 3.30
CA ARG A 34 20.98 -14.71 2.52
C ARG A 34 19.72 -13.90 2.17
N ARG A 35 19.24 -13.04 3.07
CA ARG A 35 18.05 -12.20 2.82
C ARG A 35 18.28 -11.26 1.63
N ILE A 36 19.43 -10.59 1.59
CA ILE A 36 19.78 -9.64 0.51
C ILE A 36 20.03 -10.38 -0.79
N ASN A 37 20.70 -11.53 -0.73
CA ASN A 37 20.91 -12.41 -1.88
C ASN A 37 19.56 -12.84 -2.49
N GLU A 38 18.62 -13.33 -1.68
CA GLU A 38 17.30 -13.75 -2.17
C GLU A 38 16.51 -12.59 -2.77
N ILE A 39 16.61 -11.38 -2.20
CA ILE A 39 15.94 -10.18 -2.75
C ILE A 39 16.50 -9.84 -4.13
N ILE A 40 17.83 -9.79 -4.27
CA ILE A 40 18.49 -9.43 -5.54
C ILE A 40 18.21 -10.45 -6.65
N HIS A 41 18.09 -11.73 -6.29
CA HIS A 41 17.74 -12.81 -7.22
C HIS A 41 16.24 -13.03 -7.37
N GLU A 42 15.40 -12.10 -6.92
CA GLU A 42 13.94 -12.14 -7.09
C GLU A 42 13.25 -13.36 -6.45
N LYS A 43 13.95 -14.02 -5.52
CA LYS A 43 13.43 -15.17 -4.75
C LYS A 43 12.63 -14.72 -3.53
N ARG A 44 12.75 -13.45 -3.15
CA ARG A 44 12.10 -12.84 -1.99
C ARG A 44 11.74 -11.38 -2.29
N GLY A 45 10.54 -10.97 -1.89
CA GLY A 45 10.13 -9.56 -1.93
C GLY A 45 10.69 -8.73 -0.77
N ILE A 46 10.62 -7.40 -0.90
CA ILE A 46 10.98 -6.48 0.18
C ILE A 46 9.81 -6.37 1.16
N THR A 47 10.07 -6.72 2.43
CA THR A 47 9.13 -6.53 3.54
C THR A 47 9.25 -5.14 4.15
N ALA A 48 8.28 -4.72 4.97
CA ALA A 48 8.32 -3.44 5.70
C ALA A 48 9.59 -3.29 6.59
N ASP A 49 9.98 -4.34 7.33
CA ASP A 49 11.23 -4.36 8.11
C ASP A 49 12.45 -4.07 7.23
N THR A 50 12.52 -4.71 6.06
CA THR A 50 13.63 -4.51 5.12
C THR A 50 13.60 -3.12 4.51
N ALA A 51 12.42 -2.61 4.16
CA ALA A 51 12.24 -1.27 3.59
C ALA A 51 12.68 -0.17 4.56
N VAL A 52 12.31 -0.26 5.84
CA VAL A 52 12.76 0.69 6.87
C VAL A 52 14.28 0.65 7.03
N ARG A 53 14.86 -0.55 7.07
CA ARG A 53 16.33 -0.73 7.15
C ARG A 53 17.07 -0.13 5.97
N LEU A 54 16.55 -0.32 4.74
CA LEU A 54 17.12 0.26 3.53
C LEU A 54 17.01 1.78 3.53
N ALA A 55 15.87 2.34 3.96
CA ALA A 55 15.68 3.78 4.09
C ALA A 55 16.62 4.42 5.13
N ILE A 56 16.86 3.74 6.26
CA ILE A 56 17.85 4.20 7.24
C ILE A 56 19.27 4.22 6.66
N TYR A 57 19.64 3.21 5.87
CA TYR A 57 21.00 3.07 5.35
C TYR A 57 21.29 3.94 4.13
N PHE A 58 20.38 3.99 3.16
CA PHE A 58 20.54 4.76 1.92
C PHE A 58 19.93 6.16 1.98
N GLY A 59 19.17 6.47 3.02
CA GLY A 59 18.28 7.62 3.04
C GLY A 59 16.99 7.36 2.25
N GLY A 60 16.13 8.38 2.18
CA GLY A 60 14.84 8.31 1.50
C GLY A 60 13.73 7.68 2.34
N SER A 61 12.72 7.11 1.67
CA SER A 61 11.50 6.60 2.32
C SER A 61 11.38 5.08 2.27
N ALA A 62 10.92 4.47 3.35
CA ALA A 62 10.53 3.06 3.36
C ALA A 62 9.36 2.79 2.39
N THR A 63 8.46 3.76 2.20
CA THR A 63 7.32 3.63 1.28
C THR A 63 7.76 3.48 -0.16
N TYR A 64 8.89 4.08 -0.56
CA TYR A 64 9.45 3.92 -1.90
C TYR A 64 9.71 2.45 -2.22
N TRP A 65 10.37 1.73 -1.31
CA TRP A 65 10.68 0.31 -1.49
C TRP A 65 9.42 -0.57 -1.52
N LEU A 66 8.41 -0.25 -0.70
CA LEU A 66 7.15 -0.96 -0.69
C LEU A 66 6.30 -0.68 -1.94
N HIS A 67 6.36 0.54 -2.48
CA HIS A 67 5.71 0.86 -3.76
C HIS A 67 6.35 0.06 -4.90
N LEU A 68 7.68 -0.04 -4.97
CA LEU A 68 8.33 -0.90 -5.97
C LEU A 68 7.89 -2.36 -5.86
N GLN A 69 7.80 -2.89 -4.64
CA GLN A 69 7.31 -4.25 -4.41
C GLN A 69 5.86 -4.41 -4.88
N SER A 70 5.00 -3.46 -4.51
CA SER A 70 3.57 -3.48 -4.84
C SER A 70 3.33 -3.41 -6.35
N GLU A 71 4.02 -2.48 -7.04
CA GLU A 71 3.96 -2.33 -8.49
C GLU A 71 4.38 -3.61 -9.20
N PHE A 72 5.47 -4.24 -8.75
CA PHE A 72 5.94 -5.50 -9.31
C PHE A 72 4.92 -6.63 -9.10
N GLU A 73 4.38 -6.77 -7.89
CA GLU A 73 3.38 -7.81 -7.58
C GLU A 73 2.08 -7.62 -8.38
N ILE A 74 1.57 -6.39 -8.46
CA ILE A 74 0.39 -6.05 -9.26
C ILE A 74 0.64 -6.39 -10.73
N ALA A 75 1.79 -6.01 -11.28
CA ALA A 75 2.14 -6.32 -12.66
C ALA A 75 2.21 -7.83 -12.92
N LYS A 76 2.79 -8.60 -11.99
CA LYS A 76 2.85 -10.06 -12.06
C LYS A 76 1.46 -10.68 -12.05
N VAL A 77 0.54 -10.18 -11.22
CA VAL A 77 -0.86 -10.65 -11.20
C VAL A 77 -1.58 -10.27 -12.49
N LYS A 78 -1.40 -9.05 -12.99
CA LYS A 78 -1.99 -8.59 -14.27
C LYS A 78 -1.52 -9.42 -15.46
N GLN A 79 -0.28 -9.91 -15.45
CA GLN A 79 0.22 -10.82 -16.49
C GLN A 79 -0.41 -12.22 -16.39
N ASN A 80 -0.84 -12.63 -15.20
CA ASN A 80 -1.42 -13.94 -14.93
C ASN A 80 -2.91 -13.82 -14.60
N ILE A 81 -3.64 -12.94 -15.31
CA ILE A 81 -5.08 -12.77 -15.09
C ILE A 81 -5.77 -14.12 -15.28
N THR A 82 -6.27 -14.64 -14.17
CA THR A 82 -7.05 -15.88 -14.13
C THR A 82 -8.50 -15.56 -14.47
N ILE A 83 -9.24 -16.53 -15.00
CA ILE A 83 -10.68 -16.42 -15.31
C ILE A 83 -11.46 -15.78 -14.13
N GLN A 84 -11.13 -16.15 -12.90
CA GLN A 84 -11.73 -15.62 -11.66
C GLN A 84 -11.61 -14.10 -11.50
N LEU A 85 -10.49 -13.49 -11.90
CA LEU A 85 -10.30 -12.04 -11.83
C LEU A 85 -11.05 -11.32 -12.96
N SER A 86 -11.21 -11.97 -14.13
CA SER A 86 -11.89 -11.38 -15.29
C SER A 86 -13.41 -11.27 -15.11
N THR A 87 -13.99 -12.06 -14.21
CA THR A 87 -15.43 -12.08 -13.92
C THR A 87 -15.86 -11.08 -12.85
N ILE A 88 -14.91 -10.38 -12.22
CA ILE A 88 -15.22 -9.37 -11.19
C ILE A 88 -15.85 -8.16 -11.87
N GLN A 89 -17.10 -7.88 -11.52
CA GLN A 89 -17.83 -6.70 -11.97
C GLN A 89 -17.73 -5.58 -10.94
N VAL A 90 -17.51 -4.35 -11.40
CA VAL A 90 -17.65 -3.18 -10.53
C VAL A 90 -19.15 -3.03 -10.21
N PRO A 91 -19.54 -2.94 -8.92
CA PRO A 91 -20.93 -2.69 -8.58
C PRO A 91 -21.34 -1.36 -9.21
N LEU A 92 -22.42 -1.36 -9.99
CA LEU A 92 -22.99 -0.16 -10.57
C LEU A 92 -23.31 0.81 -9.42
N SER A 93 -22.50 1.85 -9.23
CA SER A 93 -22.89 2.98 -8.41
C SER A 93 -24.08 3.63 -9.10
N GLU A 94 -25.27 3.53 -8.50
CA GLU A 94 -26.41 4.33 -8.94
C GLU A 94 -25.95 5.79 -9.04
N PRO A 95 -26.26 6.50 -10.13
CA PRO A 95 -25.96 7.92 -10.20
C PRO A 95 -26.69 8.60 -9.04
N ASN A 96 -25.90 9.16 -8.12
CA ASN A 96 -26.38 9.96 -7.00
C ASN A 96 -27.39 10.97 -7.56
N GLN A 97 -28.68 10.75 -7.32
CA GLN A 97 -29.72 11.71 -7.69
C GLN A 97 -29.37 13.02 -6.99
N PRO A 98 -29.35 14.17 -7.69
CA PRO A 98 -29.10 15.44 -7.05
C PRO A 98 -30.13 15.63 -5.93
N ALA A 99 -29.63 15.96 -4.75
CA ALA A 99 -30.42 16.27 -3.57
C ALA A 99 -31.20 17.58 -3.79
N ASP A 100 -32.26 17.53 -4.60
CA ASP A 100 -33.22 18.61 -4.78
C ASP A 100 -34.63 18.10 -4.47
N LYS A 101 -34.94 17.99 -3.18
CA LYS A 101 -36.31 18.24 -2.68
C LYS A 101 -36.23 18.96 -1.34
N ALA A 102 -36.35 20.28 -1.42
CA ALA A 102 -36.92 21.07 -0.36
C ALA A 102 -38.22 20.41 0.16
N THR A 103 -38.31 20.17 1.47
CA THR A 103 -39.60 20.21 2.17
C THR A 103 -39.37 20.60 3.62
N SER A 104 -39.37 21.92 3.85
CA SER A 104 -39.97 22.48 5.04
C SER A 104 -41.42 21.98 5.16
N ASN A 105 -41.79 21.23 6.20
CA ASN A 105 -43.02 21.52 6.97
C ASN A 105 -43.18 20.65 8.24
N THR A 106 -43.13 21.32 9.39
CA THR A 106 -44.11 21.28 10.50
C THR A 106 -44.90 19.98 10.73
N LYS A 107 -44.59 19.29 11.84
CA LYS A 107 -45.63 18.68 12.70
C LYS A 107 -45.34 18.94 14.18
N LYS A 108 -46.06 19.96 14.67
CA LYS A 108 -46.55 20.20 16.04
C LYS A 108 -46.76 18.88 16.82
N SER A 109 -46.02 18.68 17.91
CA SER A 109 -46.37 17.73 18.96
C SER A 109 -46.62 18.49 20.26
N LYS A 110 -47.90 18.77 20.51
CA LYS A 110 -48.41 18.99 21.86
C LYS A 110 -48.71 17.60 22.43
N ASN A 111 -48.04 17.24 23.51
CA ASN A 111 -48.53 16.38 24.60
C ASN A 111 -47.54 16.55 25.76
N ASP A 112 -47.75 17.52 26.65
CA ASP A 112 -48.56 17.47 27.87
C ASP A 112 -47.99 16.63 29.03
N VAL A 113 -47.86 17.33 30.17
CA VAL A 113 -47.88 16.86 31.56
C VAL A 113 -46.75 15.94 32.06
N LYS A 114 -45.66 16.57 32.57
CA LYS A 114 -44.89 16.28 33.80
C LYS A 114 -43.53 16.98 33.65
N ARG A 115 -43.11 17.97 34.43
CA ARG A 115 -43.18 18.11 35.87
C ARG A 115 -43.14 19.59 36.25
N ARG A 116 -44.22 19.97 36.91
CA ARG A 116 -44.35 21.13 37.78
C ARG A 116 -43.53 20.86 39.05
N ILE A 117 -42.78 21.86 39.50
CA ILE A 117 -42.37 22.10 40.90
C ILE A 117 -41.52 20.99 41.57
N MET A 118 -40.20 21.20 41.65
CA MET A 118 -39.47 21.20 42.92
C MET A 118 -38.04 21.76 42.73
N ARG A 119 -37.73 22.74 43.57
CA ARG A 119 -36.51 23.58 43.71
C ARG A 119 -36.46 24.81 42.82
#